data_AF-A0A2N1V7L2-F1
#
_entry.id   AF-A0A2N1V7L2-F1
#
_cell.length_a   1.000
_cell.length_b   1.000
_cell.length_c   1.000
_cell.angle_alpha   90.00
_cell.angle_beta   90.00
_cell.angle_gamma   90.00
#
_symmetry.space_group_name_H-M   'P 1'
#
loop_
_entity.id
_entity.type
_entity.pdbx_description
1 polymer ?
#
loop_
_entity_poly.entity_id
_entity_poly.type
_entity_poly.pdbx_seq_one_letter_code
_entity_poly.pdbx_strand_id
1 'polypeptide(L)'
;MIDDDQTFCQMVTDILATTPCQVTATTDYREGLRLAMTHPPDLILLDIHMPEVSGLDLIKQFRNMQSTRHVPVMMVTGDDRVDSVATARQFNAVGYILKPFKPLYLIERIGQLMGVELMSGLQQANLQPQSGPKAASLGESKTIRVKTKTLLVIDDEPVIFQLINDILEDSILKVETAPSAREGLRTAMTAHVDVILIDANMPEITGLQAIEQLRHMRTTHGVPIILMSGQPLESLAAQLAEAEITAFLAKPFTPGELIQHLQKALGKEIFWT
;
A
#
# COMPACT_ATOMS: atom_id res chain seq x y z
N MET A 1 -3.00 -17.66 6.82
CA MET A 1 -3.16 -17.07 5.47
C MET A 1 -2.68 -18.06 4.43
N ILE A 2 -3.38 -18.13 3.30
CA ILE A 2 -3.03 -19.00 2.16
C ILE A 2 -3.09 -18.14 0.89
N ASP A 3 -1.96 -17.96 0.23
CA ASP A 3 -1.81 -17.12 -0.97
C ASP A 3 -0.53 -17.51 -1.70
N ASP A 4 -0.58 -17.76 -3.01
CA ASP A 4 0.59 -18.21 -3.78
C ASP A 4 1.68 -17.15 -3.95
N ASP A 5 1.36 -15.88 -3.69
CA ASP A 5 2.33 -14.79 -3.65
C ASP A 5 3.04 -14.73 -2.29
N GLN A 6 4.31 -15.15 -2.28
CA GLN A 6 5.18 -15.10 -1.10
C GLN A 6 5.39 -13.68 -0.55
N THR A 7 5.50 -12.70 -1.43
CA THR A 7 5.73 -11.29 -1.05
C THR A 7 4.50 -10.75 -0.35
N PHE A 8 3.33 -11.07 -0.87
CA PHE A 8 2.06 -10.68 -0.27
C PHE A 8 1.81 -11.39 1.07
N CYS A 9 2.13 -12.69 1.18
CA CYS A 9 2.14 -13.42 2.45
C CYS A 9 3.00 -12.73 3.52
N GLN A 10 4.21 -12.29 3.15
CA GLN A 10 5.11 -11.60 4.07
C GLN A 10 4.53 -10.23 4.49
N MET A 11 4.01 -9.45 3.54
CA MET A 11 3.39 -8.15 3.80
C MET A 11 2.25 -8.26 4.83
N VAL A 12 1.31 -9.18 4.63
CA VAL A 12 0.18 -9.38 5.55
C VAL A 12 0.66 -9.84 6.93
N THR A 13 1.69 -10.70 6.97
CA THR A 13 2.29 -11.14 8.22
C THR A 13 2.89 -9.97 8.99
N ASP A 14 3.65 -9.09 8.32
CA ASP A 14 4.27 -7.93 8.94
C ASP A 14 3.23 -6.92 9.45
N ILE A 15 2.16 -6.69 8.68
CA ILE A 15 1.05 -5.83 9.09
C ILE A 15 0.41 -6.34 10.40
N LEU A 16 0.09 -7.64 10.44
CA LEU A 16 -0.62 -8.23 11.57
C LEU A 16 0.28 -8.50 12.77
N ALA A 17 1.60 -8.57 12.60
CA ALA A 17 2.56 -8.62 13.70
C ALA A 17 2.51 -7.37 14.61
N THR A 18 1.94 -6.25 14.13
CA THR A 18 1.69 -5.05 14.94
C THR A 18 0.48 -5.17 15.86
N THR A 19 -0.26 -6.28 15.75
CA THR A 19 -1.46 -6.58 16.53
C THR A 19 -1.23 -7.82 17.41
N PRO A 20 -2.12 -8.16 18.35
CA PRO A 20 -2.02 -9.39 19.13
C PRO A 20 -2.22 -10.68 18.31
N CYS A 21 -2.46 -10.59 17.00
CA CYS A 21 -2.68 -11.74 16.15
C CYS A 21 -1.41 -12.59 15.98
N GLN A 22 -1.59 -13.91 16.04
CA GLN A 22 -0.58 -14.86 15.57
C GLN A 22 -0.88 -15.23 14.13
N VAL A 23 0.08 -14.99 13.23
CA VAL A 23 -0.10 -15.25 11.80
C VAL A 23 0.78 -16.40 11.36
N THR A 24 0.15 -17.41 10.78
CA THR A 24 0.81 -18.46 10.01
C THR A 24 0.45 -18.27 8.54
N ALA A 25 1.43 -17.98 7.69
CA ALA A 25 1.28 -17.81 6.25
C ALA A 25 1.93 -18.96 5.49
N THR A 26 1.34 -19.36 4.36
CA THR A 26 1.87 -20.39 3.46
C THR A 26 1.48 -20.06 2.02
N THR A 27 2.37 -20.38 1.10
CA THR A 27 2.14 -20.28 -0.35
C THR A 27 1.56 -21.54 -0.98
N ASP A 28 1.53 -22.63 -0.21
CA ASP A 28 0.93 -23.89 -0.63
C ASP A 28 -0.40 -24.12 0.09
N TYR A 29 -1.49 -24.25 -0.68
CA TYR A 29 -2.82 -24.53 -0.16
C TYR A 29 -2.95 -25.88 0.55
N ARG A 30 -2.16 -26.90 0.14
CA ARG A 30 -2.18 -28.23 0.77
C ARG A 30 -1.64 -28.13 2.18
N GLU A 31 -0.56 -27.39 2.32
CA GLU A 31 0.00 -27.05 3.62
C GLU A 31 -0.98 -26.19 4.44
N GLY A 32 -1.65 -25.23 3.80
CA GLY A 32 -2.69 -24.43 4.42
C GLY A 32 -3.85 -25.25 5.00
N LEU A 33 -4.35 -26.24 4.24
CA LEU A 33 -5.35 -27.21 4.70
C LEU A 33 -4.84 -28.01 5.90
N ARG A 34 -3.62 -28.56 5.80
CA ARG A 34 -3.01 -29.37 6.86
C ARG A 34 -2.82 -28.56 8.15
N LEU A 35 -2.34 -27.32 8.04
CA LEU A 35 -2.15 -26.41 9.17
C LEU A 35 -3.50 -26.08 9.82
N ALA A 36 -4.51 -25.72 9.03
CA ALA A 36 -5.83 -25.42 9.56
C ALA A 36 -6.51 -26.63 10.24
N MET A 37 -6.20 -27.86 9.80
CA MET A 37 -6.70 -29.06 10.46
C MET A 37 -5.99 -29.38 11.77
N THR A 38 -4.67 -29.21 11.82
CA THR A 38 -3.83 -29.57 12.98
C THR A 38 -3.84 -28.49 14.05
N HIS A 39 -3.93 -27.23 13.64
CA HIS A 39 -3.94 -26.02 14.46
C HIS A 39 -5.08 -25.13 13.96
N PRO A 40 -6.34 -25.42 14.35
CA PRO A 40 -7.50 -24.69 13.85
C PRO A 40 -7.39 -23.20 14.21
N PRO A 41 -7.34 -22.30 13.20
CA PRO A 41 -7.18 -20.88 13.44
C PRO A 41 -8.52 -20.21 13.75
N ASP A 42 -8.44 -19.00 14.32
CA ASP A 42 -9.62 -18.17 14.57
C ASP A 42 -10.18 -17.52 13.29
N LEU A 43 -9.33 -17.32 12.27
CA LEU A 43 -9.68 -16.77 10.96
C LEU A 43 -8.76 -17.32 9.87
N ILE A 44 -9.32 -17.59 8.69
CA ILE A 44 -8.56 -17.91 7.49
C ILE A 44 -8.63 -16.73 6.52
N LEU A 45 -7.48 -16.14 6.21
CA LEU A 45 -7.29 -15.27 5.05
C LEU A 45 -6.91 -16.13 3.83
N LEU A 46 -7.65 -16.00 2.73
CA LEU A 46 -7.54 -16.90 1.59
C LEU A 46 -7.57 -16.15 0.27
N ASP A 47 -6.57 -16.36 -0.58
CA ASP A 47 -6.61 -15.86 -1.96
C ASP A 47 -7.64 -16.60 -2.82
N ILE A 48 -8.25 -15.87 -3.76
CA ILE A 48 -9.25 -16.45 -4.67
C ILE A 48 -8.58 -17.14 -5.87
N HIS A 49 -7.46 -16.62 -6.36
CA HIS A 49 -6.85 -16.92 -7.65
C HIS A 49 -5.48 -17.59 -7.49
N MET A 50 -5.47 -18.86 -7.06
CA MET A 50 -4.25 -19.66 -7.01
C MET A 50 -4.13 -20.61 -8.22
N PRO A 51 -2.90 -20.96 -8.67
CA PRO A 51 -2.66 -21.73 -9.90
C PRO A 51 -3.29 -23.12 -9.94
N GLU A 52 -3.34 -23.82 -8.81
CA GLU A 52 -3.80 -25.22 -8.73
C GLU A 52 -5.26 -25.37 -8.31
N VAL A 53 -5.78 -24.45 -7.49
CA VAL A 53 -7.10 -24.56 -6.88
C VAL A 53 -7.67 -23.16 -6.62
N SER A 54 -8.95 -22.97 -6.92
CA SER A 54 -9.62 -21.72 -6.55
C SER A 54 -9.85 -21.66 -5.04
N GLY A 55 -9.69 -20.47 -4.44
CA GLY A 55 -10.07 -20.23 -3.05
C GLY A 55 -11.51 -20.65 -2.73
N LEU A 56 -12.43 -20.55 -3.69
CA LEU A 56 -13.82 -21.00 -3.52
C LEU A 56 -13.94 -22.51 -3.31
N ASP A 57 -13.11 -23.31 -3.97
CA ASP A 57 -13.10 -24.76 -3.79
C ASP A 57 -12.47 -25.16 -2.46
N LEU A 58 -11.49 -24.39 -1.98
CA LEU A 58 -10.93 -24.57 -0.64
C LEU A 58 -11.93 -24.26 0.46
N ILE A 59 -12.77 -23.23 0.30
CA ILE A 59 -13.86 -22.96 1.25
C ILE A 59 -14.75 -24.19 1.40
N LYS A 60 -15.15 -24.84 0.30
CA LYS A 60 -15.95 -26.09 0.35
C LYS A 60 -15.23 -27.19 1.13
N GLN A 61 -13.93 -27.34 0.93
CA GLN A 61 -13.13 -28.33 1.66
C GLN A 61 -13.08 -28.04 3.16
N PHE A 62 -12.86 -26.79 3.57
CA PHE A 62 -12.91 -26.39 4.98
C PHE A 62 -14.29 -26.65 5.59
N ARG A 63 -15.39 -26.40 4.86
CA ARG A 63 -16.76 -26.66 5.35
C ARG A 63 -17.09 -28.13 5.54
N ASN A 64 -16.44 -29.03 4.80
CA ASN A 64 -16.64 -30.48 4.92
C ASN A 64 -15.87 -31.12 6.09
N MET A 65 -14.95 -30.38 6.73
CA MET A 65 -14.11 -30.90 7.82
C MET A 65 -14.60 -30.38 9.18
N GLN A 66 -14.74 -31.29 10.16
CA GLN A 66 -15.31 -30.91 11.46
C GLN A 66 -14.45 -29.89 12.23
N SER A 67 -13.12 -29.92 12.06
CA SER A 67 -12.18 -28.99 12.69
C SER A 67 -12.22 -27.58 12.11
N THR A 68 -12.61 -27.39 10.86
CA THR A 68 -12.54 -26.09 10.16
C THR A 68 -13.88 -25.57 9.67
N ARG A 69 -14.97 -26.38 9.72
CA ARG A 69 -16.28 -25.98 9.21
C ARG A 69 -16.89 -24.73 9.85
N HIS A 70 -16.47 -24.40 11.08
CA HIS A 70 -16.95 -23.25 11.84
C HIS A 70 -16.01 -22.04 11.74
N VAL A 71 -14.80 -22.23 11.22
CA VAL A 71 -13.80 -21.17 11.11
C VAL A 71 -14.25 -20.15 10.06
N PRO A 72 -14.26 -18.85 10.38
CA PRO A 72 -14.55 -17.82 9.39
C PRO A 72 -13.46 -17.80 8.30
N VAL A 73 -13.89 -17.59 7.04
CA VAL A 73 -12.98 -17.39 5.91
C VAL A 73 -13.23 -16.01 5.32
N MET A 74 -12.18 -15.19 5.27
CA MET A 74 -12.16 -13.90 4.60
C MET A 74 -11.32 -14.03 3.33
N MET A 75 -11.93 -13.69 2.20
CA MET A 75 -11.25 -13.78 0.90
C MET A 75 -10.42 -12.52 0.64
N VAL A 76 -9.30 -12.70 -0.06
CA VAL A 76 -8.47 -11.63 -0.57
C VAL A 76 -8.40 -11.79 -2.09
N THR A 77 -8.68 -10.73 -2.87
CA THR A 77 -8.79 -10.83 -4.33
C THR A 77 -8.28 -9.59 -5.04
N GLY A 78 -7.57 -9.74 -6.16
CA GLY A 78 -7.20 -8.62 -7.04
C GLY A 78 -8.25 -8.27 -8.10
N ASP A 79 -9.33 -9.04 -8.20
CA ASP A 79 -10.38 -8.84 -9.21
C ASP A 79 -11.62 -8.17 -8.60
N ASP A 80 -11.96 -6.99 -9.13
CA ASP A 80 -13.13 -6.18 -8.77
C ASP A 80 -14.46 -6.81 -9.23
N ARG A 81 -14.42 -7.84 -10.08
CA ARG A 81 -15.60 -8.58 -10.54
C ARG A 81 -16.08 -9.63 -9.55
N VAL A 82 -15.25 -9.97 -8.56
CA VAL A 82 -15.63 -10.90 -7.47
C VAL A 82 -16.51 -10.21 -6.41
N ASP A 83 -16.78 -8.91 -6.58
CA ASP A 83 -17.67 -8.06 -5.79
C ASP A 83 -19.17 -8.37 -5.96
N SER A 84 -19.49 -9.59 -6.43
CA SER A 84 -20.85 -10.07 -6.37
C SER A 84 -21.15 -10.46 -4.93
N VAL A 85 -21.88 -9.61 -4.20
CA VAL A 85 -22.59 -9.93 -2.94
C VAL A 85 -23.29 -11.30 -3.01
N ALA A 86 -23.63 -11.78 -4.21
CA ALA A 86 -24.13 -13.13 -4.49
C ALA A 86 -23.09 -14.26 -4.26
N THR A 87 -21.84 -14.11 -4.69
CA THR A 87 -20.76 -15.09 -4.49
C THR A 87 -20.40 -15.19 -3.00
N ALA A 88 -20.26 -14.06 -2.31
CA ALA A 88 -19.99 -14.05 -0.86
C ALA A 88 -21.10 -14.75 -0.04
N ARG A 89 -22.37 -14.52 -0.41
CA ARG A 89 -23.53 -15.20 0.20
C ARG A 89 -23.60 -16.69 -0.12
N GLN A 90 -23.23 -17.11 -1.34
CA GLN A 90 -23.26 -18.52 -1.74
C GLN A 90 -22.20 -19.38 -1.02
N PHE A 91 -21.02 -18.82 -0.76
CA PHE A 91 -19.92 -19.57 -0.15
C PHE A 91 -19.77 -19.33 1.36
N ASN A 92 -20.69 -18.57 1.96
CA ASN A 92 -20.69 -18.24 3.38
C ASN A 92 -19.32 -17.68 3.85
N ALA A 93 -18.66 -16.95 2.96
CA ALA A 93 -17.48 -16.17 3.28
C ALA A 93 -17.94 -14.99 4.13
N VAL A 94 -17.23 -14.73 5.22
CA VAL A 94 -17.63 -13.71 6.20
C VAL A 94 -17.21 -12.29 5.77
N GLY A 95 -16.33 -12.19 4.76
CA GLY A 95 -15.92 -10.93 4.17
C GLY A 95 -14.96 -11.12 3.00
N TYR A 96 -14.67 -10.01 2.31
CA TYR A 96 -13.70 -9.92 1.23
C TYR A 96 -12.85 -8.65 1.39
N ILE A 97 -11.63 -8.71 0.89
CA ILE A 97 -10.70 -7.58 0.79
C ILE A 97 -10.16 -7.55 -0.65
N LEU A 98 -10.24 -6.40 -1.30
CA LEU A 98 -9.68 -6.17 -2.62
C LEU A 98 -8.20 -5.81 -2.52
N LYS A 99 -7.34 -6.42 -3.33
CA LYS A 99 -5.94 -6.05 -3.53
C LYS A 99 -5.88 -4.94 -4.59
N PRO A 100 -5.04 -3.91 -4.40
CA PRO A 100 -4.30 -3.60 -3.18
C PRO A 100 -5.23 -3.04 -2.07
N PHE A 101 -4.86 -3.21 -0.81
CA PHE A 101 -5.57 -2.67 0.35
C PHE A 101 -4.62 -2.02 1.34
N LYS A 102 -5.15 -1.07 2.12
CA LYS A 102 -4.41 -0.43 3.22
C LYS A 102 -4.19 -1.40 4.38
N PRO A 103 -3.03 -1.35 5.07
CA PRO A 103 -2.79 -2.13 6.30
C PRO A 103 -3.86 -1.95 7.38
N LEU A 104 -4.26 -0.69 7.65
CA LEU A 104 -5.28 -0.41 8.65
C LEU A 104 -6.64 -0.98 8.24
N TYR A 105 -6.99 -0.93 6.95
CA TYR A 105 -8.22 -1.54 6.46
C TYR A 105 -8.25 -3.05 6.70
N LEU A 106 -7.13 -3.76 6.50
CA LEU A 106 -7.01 -5.18 6.86
C LEU A 106 -7.25 -5.40 8.36
N ILE A 107 -6.59 -4.63 9.23
CA ILE A 107 -6.70 -4.76 10.68
C ILE A 107 -8.14 -4.46 11.15
N GLU A 108 -8.73 -3.37 10.68
CA GLU A 108 -10.11 -2.98 10.99
C GLU A 108 -11.10 -4.04 10.52
N ARG A 109 -10.90 -4.60 9.32
CA ARG A 109 -11.81 -5.60 8.78
C ARG A 109 -11.74 -6.91 9.55
N ILE A 110 -10.53 -7.35 9.94
CA ILE A 110 -10.36 -8.51 10.81
C ILE A 110 -10.97 -8.22 12.19
N GLY A 111 -10.73 -7.05 12.78
CA GLY A 111 -11.28 -6.68 14.08
C GLY A 111 -12.81 -6.66 14.10
N GLN A 112 -13.43 -6.04 13.10
CA GLN A 112 -14.90 -6.04 12.92
C GLN A 112 -15.46 -7.45 12.81
N LEU A 113 -14.80 -8.32 12.06
CA LEU A 113 -15.24 -9.68 11.80
C LEU A 113 -15.10 -10.57 13.03
N MET A 114 -14.01 -10.39 13.77
CA MET A 114 -13.73 -11.12 15.01
C MET A 114 -14.48 -10.55 16.22
N GLY A 115 -15.10 -9.37 16.08
CA GLY A 115 -15.80 -8.68 17.17
C GLY A 115 -14.84 -8.18 18.26
N VAL A 116 -13.58 -7.92 17.90
CA VAL A 116 -12.53 -7.48 18.83
C VAL A 116 -11.82 -6.25 18.29
N GLU A 117 -11.42 -5.36 19.20
CA GLU A 117 -10.57 -4.24 18.86
C GLU A 117 -9.11 -4.72 18.85
N LEU A 118 -8.59 -5.00 17.64
CA LEU A 118 -7.22 -5.47 17.45
C LEU A 118 -6.16 -4.39 17.69
N MET A 119 -6.61 -3.14 17.86
CA MET A 119 -5.79 -1.98 18.20
C MET A 119 -5.51 -1.90 19.72
N SER A 120 -5.08 -2.99 20.35
CA SER A 120 -4.62 -2.96 21.74
C SER A 120 -3.11 -2.71 21.80
N GLY A 121 -2.68 -1.44 21.66
CA GLY A 121 -1.27 -1.07 21.81
C GLY A 121 -0.88 0.32 21.32
N LEU A 122 -1.59 0.89 20.34
CA LEU A 122 -1.32 2.24 19.84
C LEU A 122 -2.28 3.31 20.41
N GLN A 123 -3.41 2.91 21.00
CA GLN A 123 -4.42 3.85 21.54
C GLN A 123 -4.37 4.09 23.05
N GLN A 124 -3.57 3.34 23.84
CA GLN A 124 -3.48 3.59 25.29
C GLN A 124 -2.59 4.78 25.68
N ALA A 125 -1.92 5.43 24.73
CA ALA A 125 -1.21 6.68 24.99
C ALA A 125 -2.10 7.93 24.84
N ASN A 126 -3.34 7.85 24.32
CA ASN A 126 -4.04 9.11 23.98
C ASN A 126 -5.56 9.17 24.02
N LEU A 127 -6.30 8.31 24.73
CA LEU A 127 -7.73 8.57 24.96
C LEU A 127 -8.21 8.13 26.35
N GLN A 128 -8.21 9.07 27.30
CA GLN A 128 -9.30 9.11 28.30
C GLN A 128 -10.39 10.08 27.80
N PRO A 129 -11.68 9.75 28.00
CA PRO A 129 -12.79 10.46 27.38
C PRO A 129 -13.15 11.73 28.17
N GLN A 130 -13.13 12.90 27.53
CA GLN A 130 -13.70 14.12 28.11
C GLN A 130 -15.00 14.50 27.40
N SER A 131 -16.10 14.06 28.00
CA SER A 131 -17.41 14.70 27.95
C SER A 131 -17.25 16.18 28.32
N GLY A 132 -17.71 17.11 27.46
CA GLY A 132 -17.65 18.55 27.75
C GLY A 132 -18.65 19.00 28.85
N PRO A 133 -18.96 20.30 28.98
CA PRO A 133 -18.18 21.50 28.65
C PRO A 133 -17.96 22.37 29.92
N LYS A 134 -16.87 23.14 30.01
CA LYS A 134 -16.91 24.40 30.78
C LYS A 134 -15.80 25.36 30.38
N ALA A 135 -16.26 26.55 30.01
CA ALA A 135 -15.49 27.73 29.73
C ALA A 135 -14.51 28.05 30.86
N ALA A 136 -13.28 28.39 30.50
CA ALA A 136 -12.72 29.72 30.76
C ALA A 136 -11.20 29.72 30.47
N SER A 137 -10.85 30.37 29.37
CA SER A 137 -9.82 31.41 29.32
C SER A 137 -8.32 31.03 29.29
N LEU A 138 -7.61 31.90 28.57
CA LEU A 138 -6.17 32.14 28.44
C LEU A 138 -5.34 31.27 27.49
N GLY A 139 -4.64 31.98 26.60
CA GLY A 139 -3.32 31.61 26.10
C GLY A 139 -3.27 31.43 24.60
N GLU A 140 -2.89 32.47 23.87
CA GLU A 140 -2.53 32.41 22.44
C GLU A 140 -1.49 31.29 22.20
N SER A 141 -1.95 30.18 21.60
CA SER A 141 -1.06 29.11 21.16
C SER A 141 -0.54 29.45 19.76
N LYS A 142 0.78 29.60 19.63
CA LYS A 142 1.47 29.71 18.33
C LYS A 142 1.06 28.51 17.47
N THR A 143 0.20 28.75 16.49
CA THR A 143 -0.12 27.78 15.43
C THR A 143 1.14 27.40 14.68
N ILE A 144 1.65 26.19 14.90
CA ILE A 144 2.65 25.56 14.02
C ILE A 144 1.92 25.28 12.70
N ARG A 145 2.16 26.11 11.67
CA ARG A 145 1.77 25.80 10.30
C ARG A 145 2.68 24.69 9.79
N VAL A 146 2.21 23.44 9.82
CA VAL A 146 2.89 22.33 9.12
C VAL A 146 2.81 22.65 7.62
N LYS A 147 3.96 22.83 6.97
CA LYS A 147 4.04 23.18 5.56
C LYS A 147 3.86 21.89 4.74
N THR A 148 2.75 21.78 4.01
CA THR A 148 2.48 20.66 3.10
C THR A 148 3.51 20.65 1.97
N LYS A 149 4.04 19.47 1.62
CA LYS A 149 4.97 19.28 0.50
C LYS A 149 4.24 18.65 -0.69
N THR A 150 4.71 18.87 -1.91
CA THR A 150 4.08 18.33 -3.13
C THR A 150 4.95 17.24 -3.76
N LEU A 151 4.37 16.06 -3.99
CA LEU A 151 4.94 14.98 -4.82
C LEU A 151 4.30 15.04 -6.21
N LEU A 152 5.10 15.12 -7.26
CA LEU A 152 4.64 14.93 -8.64
C LEU A 152 4.94 13.50 -9.10
N VAL A 153 3.92 12.76 -9.52
CA VAL A 153 4.03 11.41 -10.10
C VAL A 153 3.80 11.49 -11.61
N ILE A 154 4.76 11.03 -12.40
CA ILE A 154 4.71 11.03 -13.86
C ILE A 154 4.79 9.59 -14.34
N ASP A 155 3.67 9.04 -14.80
CA ASP A 155 3.53 7.62 -15.19
C ASP A 155 2.36 7.50 -16.17
N ASP A 156 2.44 6.69 -17.22
CA ASP A 156 1.32 6.50 -18.16
C ASP A 156 0.33 5.42 -17.72
N GLU A 157 0.64 4.68 -16.64
CA GLU A 157 -0.22 3.64 -16.06
C GLU A 157 -1.12 4.22 -14.95
N PRO A 158 -2.46 4.32 -15.14
CA PRO A 158 -3.36 4.91 -14.13
C PRO A 158 -3.36 4.16 -12.79
N VAL A 159 -3.01 2.87 -12.80
CA VAL A 159 -2.93 2.01 -11.62
C VAL A 159 -1.83 2.48 -10.67
N ILE A 160 -0.71 3.02 -11.19
CA ILE A 160 0.38 3.55 -10.36
C ILE A 160 -0.08 4.79 -9.59
N PHE A 161 -0.93 5.63 -10.19
CA PHE A 161 -1.50 6.79 -9.49
C PHE A 161 -2.40 6.38 -8.33
N GLN A 162 -3.25 5.38 -8.54
CA GLN A 162 -4.11 4.85 -7.49
C GLN A 162 -3.26 4.28 -6.36
N LEU A 163 -2.29 3.42 -6.69
CA LEU A 163 -1.37 2.84 -5.72
C LEU A 163 -0.62 3.90 -4.90
N ILE A 164 -0.04 4.91 -5.54
CA ILE A 164 0.72 5.95 -4.83
C ILE A 164 -0.18 6.83 -3.95
N ASN A 165 -1.38 7.18 -4.44
CA ASN A 165 -2.35 7.90 -3.62
C ASN A 165 -2.77 7.07 -2.40
N ASP A 166 -3.04 5.78 -2.58
CA ASP A 166 -3.44 4.87 -1.50
C ASP A 166 -2.33 4.71 -0.46
N ILE A 167 -1.07 4.62 -0.89
CA ILE A 167 0.10 4.52 0.00
C ILE A 167 0.31 5.82 0.79
N LEU A 168 0.00 6.98 0.20
CA LEU A 168 0.33 8.30 0.74
C LEU A 168 -0.86 9.08 1.30
N GLU A 169 -2.05 8.47 1.38
CA GLU A 169 -3.30 9.16 1.72
C GLU A 169 -3.23 9.92 3.05
N ASP A 170 -2.59 9.33 4.07
CA ASP A 170 -2.46 9.94 5.39
C ASP A 170 -1.16 10.75 5.56
N SER A 171 -0.38 10.92 4.49
CA SER A 171 0.84 11.72 4.53
C SER A 171 0.53 13.22 4.37
N ILE A 172 1.46 14.07 4.77
CA ILE A 172 1.36 15.53 4.51
C ILE A 172 1.68 15.88 3.04
N LEU A 173 1.92 14.88 2.19
CA LEU A 173 2.25 15.07 0.79
C LEU A 173 0.98 15.28 -0.02
N LYS A 174 0.91 16.41 -0.72
CA LYS A 174 -0.02 16.60 -1.81
C LYS A 174 0.52 15.86 -3.04
N VAL A 175 -0.19 14.84 -3.50
CA VAL A 175 0.16 14.12 -4.72
C VAL A 175 -0.47 14.82 -5.92
N GLU A 176 0.36 15.22 -6.88
CA GLU A 176 -0.04 15.66 -8.22
C GLU A 176 0.36 14.57 -9.22
N THR A 177 -0.51 14.24 -10.16
CA THR A 177 -0.29 13.17 -11.14
C THR A 177 -0.20 13.72 -12.55
N ALA A 178 0.57 13.04 -13.40
CA ALA A 178 0.73 13.40 -14.80
C ALA A 178 0.83 12.13 -15.67
N PRO A 179 -0.19 11.83 -16.51
CA PRO A 179 -0.26 10.61 -17.35
C PRO A 179 0.77 10.56 -18.49
N SER A 180 1.69 11.52 -18.58
CA SER A 180 2.73 11.56 -19.61
C SER A 180 3.86 12.50 -19.20
N ALA A 181 5.06 12.29 -19.78
CA ALA A 181 6.19 13.20 -19.60
C ALA A 181 5.85 14.65 -19.97
N ARG A 182 5.08 14.87 -21.06
CA ARG A 182 4.70 16.22 -21.51
C ARG A 182 3.84 16.93 -20.47
N GLU A 183 2.88 16.22 -19.88
CA GLU A 183 2.07 16.78 -18.79
C GLU A 183 2.89 17.00 -17.52
N GLY A 184 3.77 16.06 -17.17
CA GLY A 184 4.66 16.17 -16.01
C GLY A 184 5.56 17.41 -16.09
N LEU A 185 6.20 17.63 -17.25
CA LEU A 185 7.01 18.82 -17.52
C LEU A 185 6.20 20.12 -17.41
N ARG A 186 4.97 20.13 -17.94
CA ARG A 186 4.05 21.28 -17.83
C ARG A 186 3.69 21.60 -16.38
N THR A 187 3.35 20.58 -15.60
CA THR A 187 3.05 20.73 -14.17
C THR A 187 4.28 21.23 -13.41
N ALA A 188 5.44 20.65 -13.65
CA ALA A 188 6.71 21.06 -13.04
C ALA A 188 7.16 22.50 -13.39
N MET A 189 6.69 23.06 -14.50
CA MET A 189 6.94 24.47 -14.85
C MET A 189 6.03 25.44 -14.07
N THR A 190 4.84 25.01 -13.67
CA THR A 190 3.76 25.90 -13.21
C THR A 190 3.41 25.72 -11.73
N ALA A 191 3.74 24.58 -11.15
CA ALA A 191 3.49 24.23 -9.76
C ALA A 191 4.79 24.12 -8.96
N HIS A 192 4.71 24.32 -7.65
CA HIS A 192 5.80 24.02 -6.73
C HIS A 192 5.81 22.52 -6.44
N VAL A 193 6.93 21.86 -6.74
CA VAL A 193 7.14 20.42 -6.55
C VAL A 193 8.33 20.20 -5.63
N ASP A 194 8.15 19.40 -4.58
CA ASP A 194 9.19 19.09 -3.60
C ASP A 194 9.93 17.79 -3.93
N VAL A 195 9.31 16.85 -4.65
CA VAL A 195 9.91 15.59 -5.13
C VAL A 195 9.16 15.11 -6.37
N ILE A 196 9.86 14.43 -7.27
CA ILE A 196 9.30 13.84 -8.48
C ILE A 196 9.51 12.33 -8.47
N LEU A 197 8.44 11.57 -8.70
CA LEU A 197 8.50 10.19 -9.14
C LEU A 197 8.23 10.15 -10.64
N ILE A 198 9.08 9.47 -11.41
CA ILE A 198 8.92 9.40 -12.86
C ILE A 198 9.15 7.98 -13.36
N ASP A 199 8.28 7.49 -14.23
CA ASP A 199 8.47 6.22 -14.93
C ASP A 199 9.55 6.33 -16.02
N ALA A 200 10.33 5.26 -16.17
CA ALA A 200 11.41 5.20 -17.16
C ALA A 200 10.90 5.07 -18.60
N ASN A 201 9.78 4.36 -18.80
CA ASN A 201 9.30 3.88 -20.09
C ASN A 201 7.91 4.44 -20.42
N MET A 202 7.85 5.72 -20.77
CA MET A 202 6.63 6.35 -21.25
C MET A 202 6.62 6.53 -22.78
N PRO A 203 5.43 6.60 -23.41
CA PRO A 203 5.28 6.95 -24.82
C PRO A 203 5.80 8.36 -25.16
N GLU A 204 6.24 8.55 -26.41
CA GLU A 204 6.80 9.78 -26.98
C GLU A 204 8.14 10.23 -26.37
N ILE A 205 8.21 10.38 -25.05
CA ILE A 205 9.36 10.90 -24.31
C ILE A 205 9.62 9.94 -23.14
N THR A 206 10.81 9.36 -23.09
CA THR A 206 11.19 8.46 -22.00
C THR A 206 11.43 9.22 -20.70
N GLY A 207 11.37 8.52 -19.56
CA GLY A 207 11.65 9.12 -18.25
C GLY A 207 13.02 9.78 -18.18
N LEU A 208 14.03 9.17 -18.79
CA LEU A 208 15.40 9.71 -18.83
C LEU A 208 15.49 11.01 -19.63
N GLN A 209 14.83 11.07 -20.80
CA GLN A 209 14.75 12.30 -21.60
C GLN A 209 13.97 13.40 -20.86
N ALA A 210 12.95 13.03 -20.09
CA ALA A 210 12.20 13.97 -19.26
C ALA A 210 13.04 14.47 -18.07
N ILE A 211 13.85 13.61 -17.43
CA ILE A 211 14.78 13.99 -16.36
C ILE A 211 15.78 15.03 -16.85
N GLU A 212 16.36 14.84 -18.03
CA GLU A 212 17.29 15.80 -18.63
C GLU A 212 16.62 17.19 -18.76
N GLN A 213 15.38 17.24 -19.25
CA GLN A 213 14.63 18.49 -19.37
C GLN A 213 14.27 19.11 -18.00
N LEU A 214 13.85 18.30 -17.03
CA LEU A 214 13.56 18.75 -15.65
C LEU A 214 14.80 19.37 -14.98
N ARG A 215 16.00 18.88 -15.27
CA ARG A 215 17.26 19.44 -14.72
C ARG A 215 17.62 20.79 -15.31
N HIS A 216 17.24 21.07 -16.56
CA HIS A 216 17.44 22.38 -17.19
C HIS A 216 16.43 23.45 -16.72
N MET A 217 15.35 23.05 -16.06
CA MET A 217 14.32 23.95 -15.56
C MET A 217 14.69 24.54 -14.19
N ARG A 218 14.63 25.87 -14.06
CA ARG A 218 14.93 26.57 -12.79
C ARG A 218 14.06 26.08 -11.63
N THR A 219 12.79 25.73 -11.89
CA THR A 219 11.83 25.25 -10.88
C THR A 219 12.18 23.87 -10.33
N THR A 220 12.89 23.03 -11.10
CA THR A 220 13.13 21.62 -10.75
C THR A 220 14.60 21.19 -10.74
N HIS A 221 15.56 22.07 -11.08
CA HIS A 221 16.98 21.73 -11.13
C HIS A 221 17.51 21.08 -9.84
N GLY A 222 17.06 21.55 -8.67
CA GLY A 222 17.44 21.00 -7.35
C GLY A 222 16.41 20.06 -6.73
N VAL A 223 15.33 19.72 -7.43
CA VAL A 223 14.26 18.87 -6.89
C VAL A 223 14.71 17.40 -6.94
N PRO A 224 14.61 16.64 -5.84
CA PRO A 224 14.88 15.20 -5.84
C PRO A 224 14.02 14.46 -6.87
N ILE A 225 14.64 13.59 -7.67
CA ILE A 225 13.95 12.76 -8.65
C ILE A 225 14.19 11.28 -8.33
N ILE A 226 13.11 10.51 -8.25
CA ILE A 226 13.12 9.06 -8.08
C ILE A 226 12.63 8.45 -9.39
N LEU A 227 13.48 7.67 -10.04
CA LEU A 227 13.12 6.96 -11.28
C LEU A 227 12.47 5.61 -10.93
N MET A 228 11.31 5.35 -11.51
CA MET A 228 10.62 4.06 -11.44
C MET A 228 10.89 3.26 -12.73
N SER A 229 11.17 1.97 -12.63
CA SER A 229 11.40 1.14 -13.82
C SER A 229 11.08 -0.33 -13.56
N GLY A 230 10.42 -0.98 -14.53
CA GLY A 230 10.26 -2.44 -14.56
C GLY A 230 11.51 -3.20 -15.04
N GLN A 231 12.56 -2.49 -15.47
CA GLN A 231 13.84 -3.09 -15.84
C GLN A 231 14.83 -3.04 -14.66
N PRO A 232 15.69 -4.06 -14.51
CA PRO A 232 16.71 -4.06 -13.48
C PRO A 232 17.71 -2.90 -13.68
N LEU A 233 18.23 -2.37 -12.58
CA LEU A 233 19.11 -1.20 -12.56
C LEU A 233 20.32 -1.36 -13.49
N GLU A 234 20.87 -2.57 -13.57
CA GLU A 234 22.01 -2.93 -14.41
C GLU A 234 21.75 -2.64 -15.90
N SER A 235 20.51 -2.82 -16.36
CA SER A 235 20.11 -2.52 -17.74
C SER A 235 20.13 -1.03 -18.06
N LEU A 236 20.00 -0.19 -17.03
CA LEU A 236 19.91 1.27 -17.14
C LEU A 236 21.18 1.97 -16.63
N ALA A 237 22.14 1.24 -16.06
CA ALA A 237 23.30 1.80 -15.38
C ALA A 237 24.09 2.82 -16.23
N ALA A 238 24.30 2.54 -17.52
CA ALA A 238 25.01 3.45 -18.42
C ALA A 238 24.25 4.77 -18.65
N GLN A 239 22.92 4.71 -18.78
CA GLN A 239 22.08 5.89 -18.99
C GLN A 239 21.90 6.69 -17.69
N LEU A 240 21.88 5.99 -16.55
CA LEU A 240 21.76 6.60 -15.22
C LEU A 240 23.05 7.23 -14.71
N ALA A 241 24.21 6.82 -15.24
CA ALA A 241 25.49 7.42 -14.88
C ALA A 241 25.54 8.92 -15.21
N GLU A 242 24.82 9.35 -16.25
CA GLU A 242 24.71 10.76 -16.65
C GLU A 242 23.43 11.42 -16.11
N ALA A 243 22.45 10.64 -15.64
CA ALA A 243 21.20 11.17 -15.10
C ALA A 243 21.36 11.55 -13.62
N GLU A 244 21.08 12.81 -13.29
CA GLU A 244 21.11 13.30 -11.91
C GLU A 244 19.87 12.87 -11.12
N ILE A 245 19.72 11.56 -10.84
CA ILE A 245 18.64 11.01 -10.01
C ILE A 245 19.05 10.86 -8.54
N THR A 246 18.07 10.94 -7.64
CA THR A 246 18.26 10.77 -6.20
C THR A 246 18.12 9.30 -5.77
N ALA A 247 17.22 8.56 -6.42
CA ALA A 247 17.04 7.14 -6.17
C ALA A 247 16.41 6.43 -7.38
N PHE A 248 16.49 5.11 -7.35
CA PHE A 248 15.86 4.19 -8.29
C PHE A 248 14.89 3.29 -7.53
N LEU A 249 13.69 3.08 -8.09
CA LEU A 249 12.62 2.25 -7.55
C LEU A 249 12.21 1.21 -8.61
N ALA A 250 12.43 -0.07 -8.33
CA ALA A 250 12.07 -1.15 -9.25
C ALA A 250 10.55 -1.39 -9.23
N LYS A 251 9.92 -1.56 -10.39
CA LYS A 251 8.54 -2.05 -10.51
C LYS A 251 8.55 -3.59 -10.65
N PRO A 252 7.65 -4.32 -9.97
CA PRO A 252 6.74 -3.84 -8.94
C PRO A 252 7.49 -3.45 -7.66
N PHE A 253 7.00 -2.44 -6.93
CA PHE A 253 7.55 -1.99 -5.64
C PHE A 253 6.54 -2.17 -4.50
N THR A 254 7.07 -2.29 -3.29
CA THR A 254 6.30 -2.30 -2.05
C THR A 254 6.05 -0.87 -1.53
N PRO A 255 5.01 -0.65 -0.71
CA PRO A 255 4.81 0.64 -0.02
C PRO A 255 6.00 1.08 0.82
N GLY A 256 6.67 0.12 1.49
CA GLY A 256 7.83 0.40 2.33
C GLY A 256 9.02 0.94 1.54
N GLU A 257 9.30 0.37 0.35
CA GLU A 257 10.34 0.86 -0.55
C GLU A 257 10.04 2.30 -1.00
N LEU A 258 8.81 2.57 -1.46
CA LEU A 258 8.38 3.91 -1.86
C LEU A 258 8.58 4.93 -0.73
N ILE A 259 8.10 4.63 0.47
CA ILE A 259 8.22 5.50 1.64
C ILE A 259 9.69 5.72 2.00
N GLN A 260 10.51 4.68 1.98
CA GLN A 260 11.94 4.79 2.27
C GLN A 260 12.65 5.75 1.31
N HIS A 261 12.35 5.65 0.00
CA HIS A 261 12.93 6.54 -1.00
C HIS A 261 12.43 7.99 -0.84
N LEU A 262 11.15 8.19 -0.55
CA LEU A 262 10.59 9.52 -0.29
C LEU A 262 11.15 10.15 0.99
N GLN A 263 11.32 9.38 2.07
CA GLN A 263 11.96 9.84 3.30
C GLN A 263 13.41 10.27 3.06
N LYS A 264 14.15 9.52 2.24
CA LYS A 264 15.53 9.87 1.88
C LYS A 264 15.58 11.15 1.04
N ALA A 265 14.62 11.33 0.12
CA ALA A 265 14.53 12.48 -0.76
C ALA A 265 14.10 13.76 -0.02
N LEU A 266 13.12 13.65 0.88
CA LEU A 266 12.44 14.82 1.45
C LEU A 266 12.73 15.09 2.93
N GLY A 267 13.31 14.11 3.66
CA GLY A 267 13.50 14.12 5.10
C GLY A 267 12.48 13.26 5.86
N LYS A 268 12.85 12.73 7.02
CA LYS A 268 12.02 11.80 7.82
C LYS A 268 10.74 12.43 8.39
N GLU A 269 10.74 13.74 8.63
CA GLU A 269 9.66 14.48 9.32
C GLU A 269 8.34 14.59 8.55
N ILE A 270 8.27 14.02 7.35
CA ILE A 270 7.11 14.10 6.44
C ILE A 270 6.18 12.89 6.61
N PHE A 271 6.68 11.86 7.30
CA PHE A 271 5.98 10.61 7.54
C PHE A 271 5.94 10.39 9.04
N TRP A 272 4.77 10.65 9.65
CA TRP A 272 4.37 10.44 11.05
C TRP A 272 5.32 10.94 12.17
N THR A 273 4.73 11.76 13.04
CA THR A 273 5.03 11.82 14.48
C THR A 273 3.91 11.09 15.21
#